data_AF-A0A9D5VCB9-F1
#
_entry.id   AF-A0A9D5VCB9-F1
#
_cell.length_a   1.000
_cell.length_b   1.000
_cell.length_c   1.000
_cell.angle_alpha   90.00
_cell.angle_beta   90.00
_cell.angle_gamma   90.00
#
_symmetry.space_group_name_H-M   'P 1'
#
loop_
_entity.id
_entity.type
_entity.pdbx_description
1 polymer ?
#
loop_
_entity_poly.entity_id
_entity_poly.type
_entity_poly.pdbx_seq_one_letter_code
_entity_poly.pdbx_strand_id
1 'polypeptide(L)' 'MATHVQIAADLLRNAATFFRDIGAQNDDLKDQMEINARTYDSIAALLVQDPMGELPLASDEQGGPDPSSH' A
#
# COMPACT_ATOMS: atom_id res chain seq x y z
N MET A 1 -13.91 -22.78 -2.92
CA MET A 1 -12.43 -22.78 -2.91
C MET A 1 -11.97 -21.35 -3.10
N ALA A 2 -10.96 -20.91 -2.36
CA ALA A 2 -10.43 -19.56 -2.52
C ALA A 2 -9.44 -19.51 -3.70
N THR A 3 -9.43 -18.42 -4.45
CA THR A 3 -8.41 -18.17 -5.49
C THR A 3 -7.13 -17.62 -4.87
N HIS A 4 -6.00 -17.71 -5.59
CA HIS A 4 -4.76 -17.08 -5.12
C HIS A 4 -4.91 -15.57 -4.88
N VAL A 5 -5.71 -14.89 -5.70
CA VAL A 5 -6.06 -13.47 -5.54
C VAL A 5 -6.76 -13.22 -4.20
N GLN A 6 -7.72 -14.07 -3.82
CA GLN A 6 -8.44 -13.93 -2.54
C GLN A 6 -7.49 -14.17 -1.36
N ILE A 7 -6.64 -15.20 -1.43
CA ILE A 7 -5.66 -15.50 -0.36
C ILE A 7 -4.66 -14.34 -0.20
N ALA A 8 -4.16 -13.79 -1.31
CA ALA A 8 -3.22 -12.67 -1.28
C ALA A 8 -3.88 -11.38 -0.76
N ALA A 9 -5.13 -11.11 -1.14
CA ALA A 9 -5.87 -9.96 -0.62
C ALA A 9 -6.10 -10.06 0.90
N ASP A 10 -6.44 -11.25 1.40
CA ASP A 10 -6.61 -11.47 2.84
C ASP A 10 -5.29 -11.34 3.60
N LEU A 11 -4.17 -11.79 3.02
CA LEU A 11 -2.84 -11.56 3.58
C LEU A 11 -2.51 -10.05 3.71
N LEU A 12 -2.82 -9.27 2.67
CA LEU A 12 -2.62 -7.81 2.69
C LEU A 12 -3.48 -7.13 3.74
N ARG A 13 -4.76 -7.52 3.88
CA ARG A 13 -5.65 -7.02 4.95
C ARG A 13 -5.15 -7.38 6.35
N ASN A 14 -4.63 -8.59 6.53
CA ASN A 14 -4.02 -8.99 7.80
C ASN A 14 -2.80 -8.14 8.13
N ALA A 15 -1.96 -7.81 7.14
CA ALA A 15 -0.86 -6.87 7.33
C ALA A 15 -1.36 -5.45 7.69
N ALA A 16 -2.45 -4.98 7.07
CA ALA A 16 -3.06 -3.70 7.44
C ALA A 16 -3.53 -3.68 8.91
N THR A 17 -4.18 -4.74 9.37
CA THR A 17 -4.56 -4.92 10.79
C THR A 17 -3.33 -4.91 11.70
N PHE A 18 -2.26 -5.64 11.33
CA PHE A 18 -1.01 -5.65 12.09
C PHE A 18 -0.42 -4.25 12.27
N PHE A 19 -0.42 -3.41 11.23
CA PHE A 19 0.04 -2.02 11.37
C PHE A 19 -0.85 -1.22 12.31
N ARG A 20 -2.18 -1.35 12.23
CA ARG A 20 -3.10 -0.70 13.17
C ARG A 20 -2.83 -1.12 14.61
N ASP A 21 -2.55 -2.39 14.83
CA ASP A 21 -2.22 -2.93 16.16
C ASP A 21 -0.91 -2.35 16.69
N ILE A 22 0.11 -2.16 15.85
CA ILE A 22 1.34 -1.45 16.23
C ILE A 22 1.04 0.00 16.60
N GLY A 23 0.27 0.71 15.76
CA GLY A 23 -0.08 2.11 15.99
C GLY A 23 -0.95 2.33 17.22
N ALA A 24 -1.81 1.37 17.56
CA ALA A 24 -2.61 1.40 18.78
C ALA A 24 -1.79 1.24 20.07
N GLN A 25 -0.62 0.60 19.97
CA GLN A 25 0.30 0.38 21.09
C GLN A 25 1.38 1.46 21.20
N ASN A 26 1.60 2.24 20.13
CA ASN A 26 2.68 3.23 20.03
C ASN A 26 2.16 4.52 19.39
N ASP A 27 1.77 5.49 20.21
CA ASP A 27 1.22 6.77 19.74
C ASP A 27 2.17 7.51 18.79
N ASP A 28 3.48 7.45 19.02
CA ASP A 28 4.51 8.06 18.16
C ASP A 28 4.51 7.51 16.72
N LEU A 29 4.04 6.27 16.53
CA LEU A 29 3.99 5.62 15.23
C LEU A 29 2.58 5.57 14.63
N LYS A 30 1.56 5.99 15.39
CA LYS A 30 0.14 5.81 15.05
C LYS A 30 -0.19 6.29 13.65
N ASP A 31 0.18 7.53 13.32
CA ASP A 31 -0.16 8.14 12.03
C ASP A 31 0.55 7.44 10.87
N GLN A 32 1.84 7.10 11.04
CA GLN A 32 2.60 6.37 10.01
C GLN A 32 2.06 4.95 9.80
N MET A 33 1.70 4.25 10.89
CA MET A 33 1.11 2.92 10.80
C MET A 33 -0.28 2.95 10.17
N GLU A 34 -1.06 4.00 10.42
CA GLU A 34 -2.36 4.19 9.76
C GLU A 34 -2.20 4.42 8.25
N ILE A 35 -1.19 5.17 7.81
CA ILE A 35 -0.85 5.33 6.40
C ILE A 35 -0.47 3.98 5.78
N ASN A 36 0.38 3.20 6.47
CA ASN A 36 0.75 1.87 6.01
C ASN A 36 -0.49 0.97 5.90
N ALA A 37 -1.34 0.92 6.93
CA ALA A 37 -2.54 0.11 6.93
C ALA A 37 -3.48 0.45 5.75
N ARG A 38 -3.71 1.75 5.52
CA ARG A 38 -4.53 2.21 4.37
C ARG A 38 -3.93 1.83 3.03
N THR A 39 -2.60 1.87 2.91
CA THR A 39 -1.91 1.46 1.69
C THR A 39 -2.15 -0.02 1.40
N TYR A 40 -1.96 -0.89 2.39
CA TYR A 40 -2.19 -2.32 2.24
C TYR A 40 -3.66 -2.66 1.94
N ASP A 41 -4.62 -2.00 2.59
CA ASP A 41 -6.04 -2.16 2.27
C ASP A 41 -6.37 -1.73 0.84
N SER A 42 -5.77 -0.62 0.37
CA SER A 42 -5.99 -0.13 -1.00
C SER A 42 -5.45 -1.12 -2.03
N ILE A 43 -4.24 -1.66 -1.82
CA ILE A 43 -3.67 -2.68 -2.71
C ILE A 43 -4.48 -3.98 -2.65
N ALA A 44 -4.97 -4.39 -1.47
CA ALA A 44 -5.85 -5.55 -1.35
C ALA A 44 -7.16 -5.37 -2.14
N ALA A 45 -7.74 -4.18 -2.12
CA ALA A 45 -8.94 -3.86 -2.91
C ALA A 45 -8.64 -3.89 -4.41
N LEU A 46 -7.55 -3.27 -4.85
CA LEU A 46 -7.12 -3.25 -6.25
C LEU A 46 -6.81 -4.66 -6.76
N LEU A 47 -6.09 -5.47 -5.99
CA LEU A 47 -5.76 -6.85 -6.38
C LEU A 47 -7.00 -7.71 -6.62
N VAL A 48 -8.09 -7.48 -5.89
CA VAL A 48 -9.36 -8.19 -6.09
C VAL A 48 -10.14 -7.63 -7.30
N GLN A 49 -10.10 -6.32 -7.51
CA GLN A 49 -10.87 -5.64 -8.56
C GLN A 49 -10.22 -5.79 -9.94
N ASP A 50 -8.91 -5.54 -10.02
CA ASP A 50 -8.11 -5.63 -11.22
C ASP A 50 -6.69 -6.13 -10.86
N PRO A 51 -6.48 -7.46 -10.85
CA PRO A 51 -5.20 -8.05 -10.47
C PRO A 51 -4.02 -7.60 -11.31
N MET A 52 -4.27 -7.12 -12.54
CA MET A 52 -3.25 -6.70 -13.51
C MET A 52 -3.23 -5.18 -13.72
N GLY A 53 -3.97 -4.42 -12.90
CA GLY A 53 -4.01 -2.97 -12.97
C GLY A 53 -2.65 -2.35 -12.64
N GLU A 54 -2.29 -1.31 -13.39
CA GLU A 54 -1.05 -0.57 -13.18
C GLU A 54 -1.30 0.63 -12.26
N LEU A 55 -0.44 0.83 -11.26
CA LEU A 55 -0.38 2.05 -10.46
C LEU A 55 0.87 2.84 -10.87
N PRO A 56 0.79 4.18 -11.00
CA PRO A 56 1.99 4.98 -11.16
C PRO A 56 2.92 4.75 -9.97
N LEU A 57 4.18 4.44 -10.25
CA LEU A 57 5.17 4.33 -9.20
C LEU A 57 5.41 5.75 -8.66
N ALA A 58 5.52 5.90 -7.34
CA ALA A 58 5.75 7.21 -6.69
C ALA A 58 6.99 7.97 -7.20
N SER A 59 7.82 7.33 -8.03
CA SER A 59 8.96 7.92 -8.77
C SER A 59 8.57 8.76 -9.99
N ASP A 60 7.35 8.67 -10.52
CA ASP A 60 6.96 9.38 -11.75
C ASP A 60 6.50 10.83 -11.53
N GLU A 61 6.26 11.24 -10.27
CA GLU A 61 5.80 12.60 -9.94
C GLU A 61 6.90 13.55 -9.41
N GLN A 62 8.13 13.06 -9.26
CA GLN A 62 9.30 13.89 -8.91
C GLN A 62 10.21 14.01 -10.11
N GLY A 63 9.81 14.87 -11.05
CA GLY A 63 10.63 15.29 -12.17
C GLY A 63 12.01 15.76 -11.70
N GLY A 64 13.01 14.92 -11.90
CA GLY A 64 14.40 15.30 -11.75
C GLY A 64 14.73 16.46 -12.69
N PRO A 65 15.63 17.37 -12.31
CA PRO A 65 16.00 18.49 -13.16
C PRO A 65 16.57 17.96 -14.49
N ASP A 66 16.03 18.46 -15.60
CA ASP A 66 16.54 18.25 -16.94
C ASP A 66 18.03 18.64 -16.99
N PRO A 67 18.96 17.73 -17.28
CA PRO A 67 20.39 18.05 -17.36
C PRO A 67 20.77 18.84 -18.63
N SER A 68 19.81 19.38 -19.39
CA SER A 68 20.06 20.03 -20.69
C SER A 68 19.70 21.52 -20.67
N SER A 69 20.41 22.31 -19.86
CA SER A 69 20.40 23.78 -19.98
C SER A 69 21.77 24.36 -19.62
N HIS A 70 22.75 24.16 -20.50
CA HIS A 70 23.61 25.19 -21.12
C HIS A 70 24.84 24.58 -21.80
#